data_AF-A0A7X3VB49-F1
#
_entry.id   AF-A0A7X3VB49-F1
#
_cell.length_a   1.000
_cell.length_b   1.000
_cell.length_c   1.000
_cell.angle_alpha   90.00
_cell.angle_beta   90.00
_cell.angle_gamma   90.00
#
_symmetry.space_group_name_H-M   'P 1'
#
loop_
_entity.id
_entity.type
_entity.pdbx_description
1 polymer ?
#
loop_
_entity_poly.entity_id
_entity_poly.type
_entity_poly.pdbx_seq_one_letter_code
_entity_poly.pdbx_strand_id
1 'polypeptide(L)' 'MTPSENWSNQTIWTGDNLPIMRGMNSASVDLIYLDPPFNSDANYAAPIGSEVAGAGVYPGPGAMPHGSMRT' A
#
# COMPACT_ATOMS: atom_id res chain seq x y z
N MET A 1 1.25 -26.52 -19.95
CA MET A 1 2.09 -25.36 -20.31
C MET A 1 1.58 -24.19 -19.48
N THR A 2 2.37 -23.68 -18.55
CA THR A 2 1.99 -22.44 -17.84
C THR A 2 1.96 -21.32 -18.88
N PRO A 3 0.93 -20.46 -18.90
CA PRO A 3 0.93 -19.30 -19.78
C PRO A 3 2.14 -18.43 -19.48
N SER A 4 2.92 -18.07 -20.50
CA SER A 4 4.00 -17.10 -20.32
C SER A 4 3.41 -15.72 -20.13
N GLU A 5 3.97 -14.95 -19.20
CA GLU A 5 3.65 -13.53 -19.00
C GLU A 5 3.87 -12.74 -20.31
N ASN A 6 2.96 -11.82 -20.65
CA ASN A 6 3.12 -10.90 -21.80
C ASN A 6 3.69 -9.54 -21.38
N TRP A 7 4.40 -9.50 -20.26
CA TRP A 7 4.98 -8.32 -19.64
C TRP A 7 6.30 -8.69 -18.96
N SER A 8 7.15 -7.69 -18.68
CA SER A 8 8.47 -7.90 -18.07
C SER A 8 8.36 -7.91 -16.54
N ASN A 9 9.17 -8.71 -15.86
CA ASN A 9 9.28 -8.66 -14.40
C ASN A 9 9.58 -7.22 -13.90
N GLN A 10 9.03 -6.86 -12.73
CA GLN A 10 9.15 -5.53 -12.12
C GLN A 10 8.50 -4.38 -12.92
N THR A 11 7.43 -4.67 -13.68
CA THR A 11 6.65 -3.63 -14.37
C THR A 11 5.72 -2.87 -13.41
N ILE A 12 5.65 -1.55 -13.57
CA ILE A 12 4.68 -0.67 -12.92
C ILE A 12 3.75 -0.10 -14.00
N TRP A 13 2.44 -0.29 -13.84
CA TRP A 13 1.43 0.34 -14.69
C TRP A 13 0.73 1.48 -13.95
N THR A 14 0.34 2.51 -14.70
CA THR A 14 -0.43 3.66 -14.20
C THR A 14 -1.76 3.75 -14.94
N GLY A 15 -2.88 3.84 -14.23
CA GLY A 15 -4.21 3.99 -14.82
C GLY A 15 -5.29 3.17 -14.12
N ASP A 16 -6.44 3.02 -14.78
CA ASP A 16 -7.50 2.11 -14.36
C ASP A 16 -7.00 0.65 -14.45
N ASN A 17 -7.19 -0.12 -13.38
CA ASN A 17 -6.73 -1.50 -13.31
C ASN A 17 -7.50 -2.44 -14.27
N LEU A 18 -8.76 -2.18 -14.59
CA LEU A 18 -9.59 -3.11 -15.35
C LEU A 18 -9.13 -3.25 -16.81
N PRO A 19 -8.88 -2.17 -17.58
CA PRO A 19 -8.31 -2.29 -18.92
C PRO A 19 -6.93 -2.94 -18.93
N ILE A 20 -6.09 -2.62 -17.94
CA ILE A 20 -4.72 -3.15 -17.84
C ILE A 20 -4.77 -4.66 -17.60
N MET A 21 -5.51 -5.11 -16.57
CA MET A 21 -5.60 -6.53 -16.22
C MET A 21 -6.28 -7.37 -17.31
N ARG A 22 -7.23 -6.80 -18.07
CA ARG A 22 -7.86 -7.47 -19.21
C ARG A 22 -6.90 -7.71 -20.39
N GLY A 23 -5.79 -6.97 -20.46
CA GLY A 23 -4.74 -7.18 -21.46
C GLY A 23 -3.67 -8.19 -21.05
N MET A 24 -3.70 -8.67 -19.80
CA MET A 24 -2.73 -9.66 -19.31
C MET A 24 -3.13 -11.08 -19.73
N ASN A 25 -2.14 -11.92 -20.02
CA ASN A 25 -2.39 -13.34 -20.25
C ASN A 25 -3.03 -14.00 -19.01
N SER A 26 -3.96 -14.94 -19.24
CA SER A 26 -4.59 -15.69 -18.14
C SER A 26 -3.56 -16.54 -17.39
N ALA A 27 -3.80 -16.79 -16.09
CA ALA A 27 -2.92 -17.59 -15.22
C ALA A 27 -1.43 -17.22 -15.31
N SER A 28 -1.13 -15.92 -15.45
CA SER A 28 0.23 -15.35 -15.48
C SER A 28 0.64 -14.66 -14.16
N VAL A 29 -0.19 -14.75 -13.13
CA VAL A 29 0.03 -14.13 -11.81
C VAL A 29 -0.26 -15.17 -10.73
N ASP A 30 0.72 -15.42 -9.86
CA ASP A 30 0.61 -16.41 -8.78
C ASP A 30 -0.06 -15.84 -7.51
N LEU A 31 0.17 -14.56 -7.20
CA LEU A 31 -0.33 -13.89 -5.99
C LEU A 31 -0.81 -12.48 -6.32
N ILE A 32 -2.00 -12.14 -5.82
CA ILE A 32 -2.55 -10.78 -5.89
C ILE A 32 -2.77 -10.28 -4.46
N TYR A 33 -2.14 -9.16 -4.13
CA TYR A 33 -2.43 -8.40 -2.91
C TYR A 33 -3.25 -7.16 -3.28
N LEU A 34 -4.47 -7.04 -2.76
CA LEU A 34 -5.36 -5.91 -3.01
C LEU A 34 -5.76 -5.26 -1.70
N ASP A 35 -5.61 -3.94 -1.65
CA ASP A 35 -6.19 -3.06 -0.64
C ASP A 35 -7.07 -2.03 -1.36
N PRO A 36 -8.25 -2.43 -1.85
CA PRO A 36 -9.13 -1.53 -2.59
C PRO A 36 -9.64 -0.42 -1.65
N PRO A 37 -9.97 0.78 -2.17
CA PRO A 37 -10.50 1.85 -1.34
C PRO A 37 -11.74 1.36 -0.57
N PHE A 38 -11.68 1.48 0.76
CA PHE A 38 -12.83 1.16 1.60
C PHE A 38 -13.95 2.15 1.29
N ASN A 39 -15.12 1.64 0.91
CA ASN A 39 -16.36 2.41 0.73
C ASN A 39 -16.94 2.87 2.08
N SER A 40 -16.13 3.60 2.84
CA SER A 40 -16.33 3.95 4.25
C SER A 40 -16.51 5.45 4.47
N ASP A 41 -16.46 6.25 3.40
CA ASP A 41 -16.40 7.72 3.41
C ASP A 41 -15.22 8.32 4.20
N ALA A 42 -14.26 7.49 4.63
CA ALA A 42 -13.06 7.95 5.30
C ALA A 42 -12.01 8.44 4.28
N ASN A 43 -11.44 9.61 4.54
CA ASN A 43 -10.27 10.09 3.82
C ASN A 43 -9.01 9.43 4.41
N TYR A 44 -8.47 8.42 3.73
CA TYR A 44 -7.24 7.73 4.13
C TYR A 44 -5.96 8.40 3.64
N ALA A 45 -6.03 9.63 3.15
CA ALA A 45 -4.82 10.38 2.84
C ALA A 45 -3.94 10.46 4.10
N ALA A 46 -2.70 9.99 3.98
CA ALA A 46 -1.65 10.15 5.00
C ALA A 46 -0.62 11.18 4.49
N PRO A 47 -0.93 12.49 4.50
CA PRO A 47 0.06 13.51 4.18
C PRO A 47 1.28 13.38 5.09
N ILE A 48 2.44 13.76 4.57
CA ILE A 48 3.71 13.76 5.32
C ILE A 48 3.51 14.61 6.59
N GLY A 49 3.70 13.98 7.75
CA GLY A 49 3.51 14.61 9.07
C GLY A 49 2.14 14.40 9.72
N SER A 50 1.21 13.68 9.10
CA SER A 50 -0.06 13.31 9.73
C SER A 50 0.12 12.21 10.79
N GLU A 51 -0.45 12.42 11.98
CA GLU A 51 -0.58 11.39 13.03
C GLU A 51 -1.78 10.50 12.69
N VAL A 52 -1.66 9.65 11.67
CA VAL A 52 -2.68 8.62 11.40
C VAL A 52 -2.39 7.37 12.20
N ALA A 53 -3.41 6.81 12.85
CA ALA A 53 -3.33 5.59 13.63
C ALA A 53 -2.83 4.43 12.74
N GLY A 54 -1.57 4.02 12.93
CA GLY A 54 -0.91 2.97 12.14
C GLY A 54 0.27 3.46 11.29
N ALA A 55 0.38 4.77 11.01
CA ALA A 55 1.66 5.33 10.60
C ALA A 55 2.53 5.43 11.86
N GLY A 56 3.47 4.51 12.01
CA GLY A 56 4.47 4.61 13.07
C GLY A 56 5.14 5.97 12.98
N VAL A 57 4.82 6.87 13.91
CA VAL A 57 5.53 8.13 14.07
C VAL A 57 6.96 7.74 14.42
N TYR A 58 7.90 7.94 13.50
CA TYR A 58 9.32 7.88 13.85
C TYR A 58 9.58 9.07 14.76
N PRO A 59 9.78 8.87 16.08
CA PRO A 59 10.27 9.95 16.90
C PRO A 59 11.72 10.14 16.46
N GLY A 60 12.03 11.28 15.85
CA GLY A 60 13.40 11.59 15.46
C GLY A 60 14.38 11.32 16.63
N PRO A 61 15.64 10.99 16.34
CA PRO A 61 16.60 10.60 17.36
C PRO A 61 16.79 11.75 18.38
N GLY A 62 16.12 11.65 19.53
CA GLY A 62 16.14 12.70 20.57
C GLY A 62 14.87 12.83 21.40
N ALA A 63 13.73 12.29 20.98
CA ALA A 63 12.50 12.33 21.79
C ALA A 63 12.49 11.24 22.87
N MET A 64 13.26 11.44 23.94
CA MET A 64 13.13 10.67 25.17
C MET A 64 11.97 11.27 25.99
N PRO A 65 10.91 10.52 26.36
CA PRO A 65 9.86 11.05 27.20
C PRO A 65 10.37 11.19 28.64
N HIS A 66 10.54 12.43 29.09
CA HIS A 66 10.86 12.73 30.48
C HIS A 66 9.61 12.51 31.34
N GLY A 67 9.63 11.43 32.13
CA GLY A 67 8.91 11.23 33.39
C GLY A 67 7.45 11.68 33.51
N SER A 68 6.55 10.70 33.60
CA SER A 68 5.40 10.85 34.52
C SER A 68 5.23 9.58 35.33
N MET A 69 5.84 9.62 36.51
CA MET A 69 5.51 8.76 37.64
C MET A 69 4.07 9.11 38.06
N ARG A 70 3.14 8.16 37.94
CA ARG A 70 1.87 8.22 38.67
C ARG A 70 1.76 6.98 39.55
N THR A 71 1.64 7.29 40.84
CA THR A 71 1.33 6.42 41.99
C THR A 71 0.04 5.64 41.80
#